data_AF-A0A9E5YZ67-F1
#
_entry.id   AF-A0A9E5YZ67-F1
#
_cell.length_a   1.000
_cell.length_b   1.000
_cell.length_c   1.000
_cell.angle_alpha   90.00
_cell.angle_beta   90.00
_cell.angle_gamma   90.00
#
_symmetry.space_group_name_H-M   'P 1'
#
loop_
_entity.id
_entity.type
_entity.pdbx_description
1 polymer ?
#
loop_
_entity_poly.entity_id
_entity_poly.type
_entity_poly.pdbx_seq_one_letter_code
_entity_poly.pdbx_strand_id
1 'polypeptide(L)'
;MSNEFEDIDLSKLPDDELTAQMHDDLYDGLGPEIIEGTTILLDRGWSPTRVLQEALVEGMRIVGIDFRDGILFVPEVLLSANAMKGGMAILRPLLAETGAESVGKVVIGTVKGDIHDIG
;
A
#
# COMPACT_ATOMS: atom_id res chain seq x y z
N MET A 1 27.72 8.00 -1.26
CA MET A 1 27.52 7.28 -2.53
C MET A 1 26.17 7.75 -3.02
N SER A 2 26.19 8.51 -4.10
CA SER A 2 25.04 9.09 -4.74
C SER A 2 24.11 7.97 -5.22
N ASN A 3 22.98 7.76 -4.55
CA ASN A 3 21.90 7.02 -5.18
C ASN A 3 21.26 7.98 -6.16
N GLU A 4 21.59 7.75 -7.43
CA GLU A 4 20.77 8.08 -8.57
C GLU A 4 19.41 7.41 -8.36
N PHE A 5 18.53 8.02 -7.59
CA PHE A 5 17.11 7.87 -7.84
C PHE A 5 16.91 8.56 -9.18
N GLU A 6 17.05 7.81 -10.29
CA GLU A 6 16.48 8.25 -11.54
C GLU A 6 15.03 8.63 -11.21
N ASP A 7 14.60 9.85 -11.55
CA ASP A 7 13.20 10.26 -11.50
C ASP A 7 12.42 9.34 -12.46
N ILE A 8 12.08 8.14 -11.99
CA ILE A 8 11.27 7.19 -12.74
C ILE A 8 9.88 7.80 -12.81
N ASP A 9 9.47 8.15 -14.02
CA ASP A 9 8.13 8.63 -14.28
C ASP A 9 7.15 7.45 -14.20
N LEU A 10 6.55 7.26 -13.02
CA LEU A 10 5.61 6.18 -12.71
C LEU A 10 4.46 6.11 -13.72
N SER A 11 4.04 7.26 -14.27
CA SER A 11 2.93 7.34 -15.22
C SER A 11 3.22 6.65 -16.56
N LYS A 12 4.50 6.44 -16.89
CA LYS A 12 4.94 5.79 -18.15
C LYS A 12 5.13 4.28 -18.02
N LEU A 13 5.19 3.73 -16.82
CA LEU A 13 5.34 2.30 -16.60
C LEU A 13 4.05 1.55 -17.00
N PRO A 14 4.11 0.39 -17.66
CA PRO A 14 2.95 -0.48 -17.81
C PRO A 14 2.44 -0.96 -16.45
N ASP A 15 1.20 -1.45 -16.39
CA ASP A 15 0.52 -1.75 -15.11
C ASP A 15 1.25 -2.78 -14.25
N ASP A 16 1.87 -3.78 -14.87
CA ASP A 16 2.64 -4.82 -14.19
C ASP A 16 3.94 -4.27 -13.60
N GLU A 17 4.67 -3.46 -14.36
CA GLU A 17 5.89 -2.79 -13.88
C GLU A 17 5.57 -1.73 -12.82
N LEU A 18 4.49 -0.97 -12.96
CA LEU A 18 4.05 -0.02 -11.95
C LEU A 18 3.67 -0.73 -10.65
N THR A 19 2.98 -1.86 -10.73
CA THR A 19 2.62 -2.64 -9.54
C THR A 19 3.86 -3.18 -8.84
N ALA A 20 4.83 -3.69 -9.59
CA ALA A 20 6.10 -4.14 -9.04
C ALA A 20 6.90 -2.99 -8.40
N GLN A 21 6.98 -1.84 -9.07
CA GLN A 21 7.62 -0.63 -8.53
C GLN A 21 6.95 -0.18 -7.23
N MET A 22 5.62 -0.21 -7.16
CA MET A 22 4.89 0.09 -5.92
C MET A 22 5.18 -0.90 -4.79
N HIS A 23 5.58 -2.14 -5.08
CA HIS A 23 6.02 -3.08 -4.04
C HIS A 23 7.37 -2.65 -3.46
N ASP A 24 8.31 -2.24 -4.31
CA ASP A 24 9.61 -1.70 -3.90
C ASP A 24 9.45 -0.36 -3.14
N ASP A 25 8.58 0.52 -3.62
CA ASP A 25 8.27 1.80 -2.96
C ASP A 25 7.65 1.57 -1.56
N LEU A 26 6.80 0.55 -1.40
CA LEU A 26 6.30 0.15 -0.08
C LEU A 26 7.42 -0.38 0.80
N TYR A 27 8.31 -1.21 0.25
CA TYR A 27 9.45 -1.77 0.96
C TYR A 27 10.38 -0.66 1.49
N ASP A 28 10.61 0.37 0.68
CA ASP A 28 11.47 1.51 1.02
C ASP A 28 10.74 2.61 1.82
N GLY A 29 9.42 2.53 1.97
CA GLY A 29 8.61 3.49 2.73
C GLY A 29 8.36 4.82 1.99
N LEU A 30 8.36 4.78 0.67
CA LEU A 30 8.17 5.90 -0.26
C LEU A 30 6.68 6.29 -0.37
N GLY A 31 6.18 7.01 0.63
CA GLY A 31 4.77 7.41 0.72
C GLY A 31 4.25 8.26 -0.46
N PRO A 32 4.96 9.30 -0.94
CA PRO A 32 4.54 10.08 -2.10
C PRO A 32 4.33 9.24 -3.36
N GLU A 33 5.25 8.32 -3.64
CA GLU A 33 5.26 7.43 -4.79
C GLU A 33 4.09 6.43 -4.71
N ILE A 34 3.78 5.91 -3.52
CA ILE A 34 2.59 5.08 -3.30
C ILE A 34 1.29 5.82 -3.57
N ILE A 35 1.20 7.10 -3.16
CA ILE A 35 0.01 7.94 -3.45
C ILE A 35 -0.13 8.15 -4.96
N GLU A 36 0.98 8.44 -5.64
CA GLU A 36 1.02 8.64 -7.08
C GLU A 36 0.65 7.37 -7.85
N GLY A 37 1.31 6.24 -7.58
CA GLY A 37 1.03 4.95 -8.21
C GLY A 37 -0.41 4.48 -7.99
N THR A 38 -0.94 4.67 -6.76
CA THR A 38 -2.36 4.40 -6.45
C THR A 38 -3.28 5.21 -7.35
N THR A 39 -3.00 6.50 -7.53
CA THR A 39 -3.80 7.40 -8.37
C THR A 39 -3.71 6.99 -9.84
N ILE A 40 -2.51 6.68 -10.33
CA ILE A 40 -2.30 6.25 -11.72
C ILE A 40 -3.09 4.98 -12.02
N LEU A 41 -3.05 3.96 -11.15
CA LEU A 41 -3.79 2.71 -11.37
C LEU A 41 -5.31 2.96 -11.40
N LEU A 42 -5.82 3.80 -10.50
CA LEU A 42 -7.24 4.20 -10.51
C LEU A 42 -7.61 4.94 -11.80
N ASP A 43 -6.78 5.88 -12.26
CA ASP A 43 -7.00 6.63 -13.51
C ASP A 43 -6.96 5.73 -14.75
N ARG A 44 -6.19 4.64 -14.69
CA ARG A 44 -6.16 3.58 -15.71
C ARG A 44 -7.37 2.62 -15.64
N GLY A 45 -8.31 2.87 -14.71
CA GLY A 45 -9.57 2.14 -14.60
C GLY A 45 -9.50 0.90 -13.73
N TRP A 46 -8.44 0.72 -12.92
CA TRP A 46 -8.44 -0.33 -11.92
C TRP A 46 -9.49 -0.05 -10.84
N SER A 47 -10.19 -1.09 -10.39
CA SER A 47 -11.08 -0.95 -9.24
C SER A 47 -10.29 -0.68 -7.96
N PRO A 48 -10.82 0.07 -6.98
CA PRO A 48 -10.15 0.30 -5.70
C PRO A 48 -9.74 -0.99 -4.99
N THR A 49 -10.58 -2.03 -5.06
CA THR A 49 -10.30 -3.35 -4.51
C THR A 49 -9.11 -4.01 -5.20
N ARG A 50 -9.00 -3.87 -6.52
CA ARG A 50 -7.88 -4.42 -7.28
C ARG A 50 -6.57 -3.74 -6.89
N VAL A 51 -6.55 -2.40 -6.82
CA VAL A 51 -5.36 -1.64 -6.39
C VAL A 51 -4.94 -2.04 -4.96
N LEU A 52 -5.91 -2.17 -4.05
CA LEU A 52 -5.64 -2.63 -2.69
C LEU A 52 -4.97 -4.02 -2.69
N GLN A 53 -5.55 -5.00 -3.38
CA GLN A 53 -5.11 -6.39 -3.28
C GLN A 53 -3.82 -6.65 -4.05
N GLU A 54 -3.74 -6.20 -5.31
CA GLU A 54 -2.63 -6.53 -6.21
C GLU A 54 -1.41 -5.62 -6.01
N ALA A 55 -1.59 -4.36 -5.60
CA ALA A 55 -0.47 -3.44 -5.34
C ALA A 55 -0.12 -3.34 -3.86
N LEU A 56 -1.05 -2.88 -3.02
CA LEU A 56 -0.70 -2.52 -1.64
C LEU A 56 -0.53 -3.73 -0.71
N VAL A 57 -1.49 -4.66 -0.70
CA VAL A 57 -1.45 -5.85 0.16
C VAL A 57 -0.31 -6.77 -0.26
N GLU A 58 -0.11 -6.97 -1.56
CA GLU A 58 0.96 -7.82 -2.06
C GLU A 58 2.35 -7.24 -1.77
N GLY A 59 2.54 -5.93 -1.90
CA GLY A 59 3.79 -5.27 -1.49
C GLY A 59 4.05 -5.43 0.01
N MET A 60 3.03 -5.24 0.85
CA MET A 60 3.17 -5.45 2.31
C MET A 60 3.39 -6.90 2.69
N ARG A 61 2.96 -7.88 1.88
CA ARG A 61 3.25 -9.30 2.10
C ARG A 61 4.75 -9.56 2.03
N ILE A 62 5.46 -8.90 1.13
CA ILE A 62 6.92 -9.01 0.97
C ILE A 62 7.61 -8.45 2.22
N VAL A 63 7.24 -7.23 2.63
CA VAL A 63 7.71 -6.59 3.88
C VAL A 63 7.51 -7.51 5.10
N GLY A 64 6.34 -8.15 5.21
CA GLY A 64 6.03 -9.06 6.31
C GLY A 64 6.87 -10.35 6.31
N ILE A 65 7.19 -10.90 5.14
CA ILE A 65 8.09 -12.05 5.01
C ILE A 65 9.50 -11.68 5.47
N ASP A 66 10.01 -10.56 4.99
CA ASP A 66 11.38 -10.14 5.28
C ASP A 66 11.55 -9.69 6.73
N PHE A 67 10.52 -9.11 7.35
CA PHE A 67 10.51 -8.88 8.80
C PHE A 67 10.55 -10.17 9.61
N ARG A 68 9.74 -11.17 9.23
CA ARG A 68 9.72 -12.49 9.90
C ARG A 68 11.07 -13.20 9.77
N ASP A 69 11.70 -13.08 8.61
CA ASP A 69 12.96 -13.76 8.29
C ASP A 69 14.18 -12.99 8.84
N GLY A 70 13.96 -11.85 9.52
CA GLY A 70 14.98 -11.06 10.20
C GLY A 70 15.81 -10.16 9.28
N ILE A 71 15.32 -9.91 8.06
CA ILE A 71 15.92 -9.03 7.05
C ILE A 71 15.55 -7.57 7.35
N LEU A 72 14.26 -7.31 7.63
CA LEU A 72 13.78 -6.00 8.07
C LEU A 72 13.62 -5.94 9.59
N PHE A 73 13.72 -4.74 10.16
CA PHE A 73 13.44 -4.49 11.57
C PHE A 73 12.22 -3.57 11.73
N VAL A 74 11.85 -3.31 12.99
CA VAL A 74 10.68 -2.51 13.35
C VAL A 74 10.69 -1.13 12.69
N PRO A 75 11.79 -0.36 12.66
CA PRO A 75 11.80 0.96 12.02
C PRO A 75 11.42 0.91 10.53
N GLU A 76 11.93 -0.06 9.79
CA GLU A 76 11.67 -0.22 8.36
C GLU A 76 10.19 -0.60 8.12
N VAL A 77 9.66 -1.56 8.89
CA VAL A 77 8.24 -1.92 8.81
C VAL A 77 7.32 -0.75 9.10
N LEU A 78 7.71 0.14 10.03
CA LEU A 78 6.94 1.35 10.34
C LEU A 78 6.95 2.37 9.19
N LEU A 79 8.06 2.47 8.44
CA LEU A 79 8.12 3.30 7.23
C LEU A 79 7.20 2.76 6.14
N SER A 80 7.26 1.46 5.86
CA SER A 80 6.36 0.79 4.90
C SER A 80 4.89 0.96 5.29
N ALA A 81 4.57 0.78 6.58
CA ALA A 81 3.21 0.96 7.09
C ALA A 81 2.73 2.42 6.92
N ASN A 82 3.62 3.41 7.07
CA ASN A 82 3.28 4.81 6.84
C ASN A 82 3.05 5.10 5.35
N ALA A 83 3.83 4.52 4.44
CA ALA A 83 3.60 4.61 3.00
C ALA A 83 2.25 3.99 2.60
N MET A 84 1.94 2.79 3.12
CA MET A 84 0.65 2.13 2.94
C MET A 84 -0.53 3.02 3.40
N LYS A 85 -0.38 3.74 4.52
CA LYS A 85 -1.41 4.69 5.00
C LYS A 85 -1.71 5.78 3.97
N GLY A 86 -0.70 6.23 3.20
CA GLY A 86 -0.88 7.17 2.09
C GLY A 86 -1.83 6.64 1.01
N GLY A 87 -1.56 5.45 0.47
CA GLY A 87 -2.43 4.81 -0.53
C GLY A 87 -3.83 4.52 0.02
N MET A 88 -3.93 4.05 1.27
CA MET A 88 -5.22 3.77 1.92
C MET A 88 -6.07 5.02 2.14
N ALA A 89 -5.46 6.20 2.32
CA ALA A 89 -6.21 7.45 2.45
C ALA A 89 -7.04 7.75 1.18
N ILE A 90 -6.56 7.33 0.01
CA ILE A 90 -7.28 7.45 -1.27
C ILE A 90 -8.32 6.33 -1.41
N LEU A 91 -7.93 5.09 -1.13
CA LEU A 91 -8.79 3.93 -1.39
C LEU A 91 -9.97 3.81 -0.43
N ARG A 92 -9.83 4.20 0.85
CA ARG A 92 -10.88 4.07 1.88
C ARG A 92 -12.24 4.65 1.46
N PRO A 93 -12.36 5.93 1.03
CA PRO A 93 -13.65 6.47 0.60
C PRO A 93 -14.22 5.73 -0.61
N LEU A 94 -13.38 5.38 -1.59
CA LEU A 94 -13.82 4.69 -2.81
C LEU A 94 -14.33 3.27 -2.51
N LEU A 95 -13.66 2.53 -1.63
CA LEU A 95 -14.08 1.21 -1.18
C LEU A 95 -15.42 1.26 -0.44
N ALA A 96 -15.65 2.30 0.37
CA ALA A 96 -16.93 2.48 1.07
C ALA A 96 -18.10 2.77 0.11
N GLU A 97 -17.84 3.46 -1.00
CA GLU A 97 -18.84 3.78 -2.03
C GLU A 97 -19.24 2.58 -2.90
N THR A 98 -18.39 1.55 -2.99
CA THR A 98 -18.67 0.34 -3.80
C THR A 98 -19.83 -0.54 -3.27
N GLY A 99 -20.59 -0.07 -2.27
CA GLY A 99 -22.00 -0.41 -2.18
C GLY A 99 -22.32 -1.78 -1.60
N ALA A 100 -21.51 -2.28 -0.67
CA ALA A 100 -22.00 -3.33 0.21
C ALA A 100 -23.16 -2.77 1.04
N GLU A 101 -24.38 -3.24 0.77
CA GLU A 101 -25.54 -2.97 1.61
C GLU A 101 -25.16 -3.29 3.07
N SER A 102 -25.42 -2.36 3.99
CA SER A 102 -25.06 -2.56 5.40
C SER A 102 -25.87 -3.72 5.97
N VAL A 103 -25.27 -4.92 6.00
CA VAL A 103 -25.89 -6.15 6.55
C VAL A 103 -26.02 -6.13 8.09
N GLY A 104 -25.51 -5.10 8.75
CA GLY A 104 -25.54 -4.95 10.20
C GLY A 104 -24.46 -4.01 10.72
N LYS A 105 -24.48 -3.76 12.03
CA LYS A 105 -23.42 -3.01 12.75
C LYS A 105 -22.44 -4.00 13.37
N VAL A 106 -21.16 -3.81 13.10
CA VAL A 106 -20.07 -4.59 13.71
C VAL A 106 -19.20 -3.66 14.54
N VAL A 107 -18.78 -4.11 15.71
CA VAL A 107 -17.75 -3.45 16.52
C VAL A 107 -16.46 -4.23 16.30
N ILE A 108 -15.48 -3.59 15.68
CA ILE A 108 -14.13 -4.12 15.50
C ILE A 108 -13.17 -3.27 16.33
N GLY A 109 -12.19 -3.92 16.95
CA GLY A 109 -11.17 -3.25 17.74
C GLY A 109 -9.94 -4.15 17.87
N THR A 110 -8.77 -3.53 17.90
CA THR A 110 -7.51 -4.21 18.13
C THR A 110 -7.30 -4.46 19.63
N VAL A 111 -6.49 -5.46 19.97
CA VAL A 111 -6.22 -5.80 21.38
C VAL A 111 -5.43 -4.66 22.02
N LYS A 112 -5.65 -4.41 23.33
CA LYS A 112 -4.86 -3.43 24.07
C LYS A 112 -3.36 -3.73 23.95
N GLY A 113 -2.61 -2.80 23.36
CA GLY A 113 -1.17 -2.95 23.11
C GLY A 113 -0.82 -3.46 21.71
N ASP A 114 -1.82 -3.81 20.90
CA ASP A 114 -1.66 -4.13 19.49
C ASP A 114 -1.75 -2.84 18.65
N ILE A 115 -0.73 -2.62 17.83
CA ILE A 115 -0.58 -1.44 16.97
C ILE A 115 -0.97 -1.74 15.52
N HIS A 116 -1.30 -2.99 15.18
CA HIS A 116 -1.68 -3.38 13.83
C HIS A 116 -3.15 -2.98 13.57
N ASP A 117 -3.35 -1.77 13.05
CA ASP A 117 -4.67 -1.14 12.83
C ASP A 117 -5.05 -1.00 11.34
N ILE A 118 -4.23 -1.56 10.45
CA ILE A 118 -4.39 -1.43 8.99
C ILE A 118 -5.11 -2.64 8.38
N GLY A 119 -5.25 -3.73 9.15
CA GLY A 119 -5.97 -4.95 8.75
C GLY A 119 -7.48 -4.78 8.70
#